data_AF-A0AA40H183-F1
#
_entry.id   AF-A0AA40H183-F1
#
_cell.length_a   1.000
_cell.length_b   1.000
_cell.length_c   1.000
_cell.angle_alpha   90.00
_cell.angle_beta   90.00
_cell.angle_gamma   90.00
#
_symmetry.space_group_name_H-M   'P 1'
#
loop_
_entity.id
_entity.type
_entity.pdbx_description
1 polymer ?
#
loop_
_entity_poly.entity_id
_entity_poly.type
_entity_poly.pdbx_seq_one_letter_code
_entity_poly.pdbx_strand_id
1 'polypeptide(L)'
;VRDVATDGSRGSRGDGEAHRRWKEKILEILAEIQAPLSLLMLRLCNWALLKLLNRLFLSVQLHRGQLEMVLRAAGTPGVPLVFLSTHKSQLDGLLLSFLLFSQGLGVPRVTVGGQVCSPLLRALLGRLGGIFLPSRMEQTLSDRDDGLPGAVLATYVEEVLRSRQPLLIFLEEPPVALCLSAPAREWLALVYRAVRDGAVPDVLLVPVGIAYDVVP
;
A
#
# COMPACT_ATOMS: atom_id res chain seq x y z
N VAL A 1 -23.08 -43.78 48.19
CA VAL A 1 -22.30 -44.35 47.06
C VAL A 1 -22.57 -43.45 45.86
N ARG A 2 -21.73 -42.42 45.67
CA ARG A 2 -20.82 -42.22 44.51
C ARG A 2 -21.60 -42.01 43.20
N ASP A 3 -21.76 -40.77 42.77
CA ASP A 3 -20.84 -40.02 41.88
C ASP A 3 -20.82 -40.58 40.44
N VAL A 4 -21.38 -39.83 39.48
CA VAL A 4 -20.69 -39.55 38.20
C VAL A 4 -21.08 -38.13 37.74
N ALA A 5 -20.05 -37.29 37.82
CA ALA A 5 -19.94 -35.90 37.43
C ALA A 5 -20.07 -35.67 35.92
N THR A 6 -20.82 -34.62 35.58
CA THR A 6 -20.43 -33.50 34.69
C THR A 6 -19.16 -33.69 33.86
N ASP A 7 -19.29 -33.79 32.54
CA ASP A 7 -18.26 -33.38 31.59
C ASP A 7 -18.90 -32.60 30.44
N GLY A 8 -18.87 -31.27 30.53
CA GLY A 8 -19.56 -30.41 29.58
C GLY A 8 -19.30 -28.93 29.82
N SER A 9 -18.05 -28.52 30.00
CA SER A 9 -17.69 -27.07 29.98
C SER A 9 -16.17 -26.78 30.00
N ARG A 10 -15.35 -27.59 29.32
CA ARG A 10 -13.90 -27.35 29.24
C ARG A 10 -13.35 -26.91 27.88
N GLY A 11 -14.22 -26.64 26.89
CA GLY A 11 -13.81 -26.25 25.54
C GLY A 11 -13.75 -24.74 25.26
N SER A 12 -14.48 -23.89 25.99
CA SER A 12 -14.70 -22.50 25.54
C SER A 12 -13.64 -21.47 25.99
N ARG A 13 -12.82 -21.79 27.00
CA ARG A 13 -11.93 -20.80 27.62
C ARG A 13 -10.54 -20.72 26.96
N GLY A 14 -10.05 -21.83 26.39
CA GLY A 14 -8.79 -21.87 25.66
C GLY A 14 -8.88 -21.25 24.26
N ASP A 15 -10.04 -21.36 23.62
CA ASP A 15 -10.26 -20.87 22.25
C ASP A 15 -10.32 -19.34 22.19
N GLY A 16 -10.89 -18.70 23.23
CA GLY A 16 -10.93 -17.23 23.35
C GLY A 16 -9.55 -16.59 23.57
N GLU A 17 -8.66 -17.23 24.33
CA GLU A 17 -7.30 -16.75 24.55
C GLU A 17 -6.43 -16.93 23.30
N ALA A 18 -6.56 -18.07 22.61
CA ALA A 18 -5.90 -18.28 21.33
C ALA A 18 -6.36 -17.24 20.30
N HIS A 19 -7.67 -17.03 20.15
CA HIS A 19 -8.25 -16.07 19.22
C HIS A 19 -7.81 -14.62 19.50
N ARG A 20 -7.66 -14.26 20.79
CA ARG A 20 -7.15 -12.95 21.19
C ARG A 20 -5.66 -12.75 20.83
N ARG A 21 -4.82 -13.77 21.02
CA ARG A 21 -3.41 -13.74 20.59
C ARG A 21 -3.28 -13.60 19.07
N TRP A 22 -4.12 -14.30 18.29
CA TRP A 22 -4.15 -14.15 16.84
C TRP A 22 -4.58 -12.75 16.42
N LYS A 23 -5.60 -12.17 17.06
CA LYS A 23 -6.01 -10.78 16.82
C LYS A 23 -4.89 -9.78 17.12
N GLU A 24 -4.20 -9.94 18.24
CA GLU A 24 -3.07 -9.08 18.61
C GLU A 24 -1.95 -9.16 17.55
N LYS A 25 -1.59 -10.37 17.09
CA LYS A 25 -0.63 -10.56 15.99
C LYS A 25 -1.08 -9.92 14.67
N ILE A 26 -2.35 -10.06 14.30
CA ILE A 26 -2.90 -9.46 13.07
C ILE A 26 -2.87 -7.93 13.17
N LEU A 27 -3.20 -7.36 14.33
CA LEU A 27 -3.13 -5.92 14.54
C LEU A 27 -1.71 -5.39 14.50
N GLU A 28 -0.74 -6.15 15.01
CA GLU A 28 0.68 -5.80 14.91
C GLU A 28 1.16 -5.77 13.45
N ILE A 29 0.82 -6.81 12.67
CA ILE A 29 1.12 -6.87 11.22
C ILE A 29 0.40 -5.75 10.48
N LEU A 30 -0.87 -5.47 10.80
CA LEU A 30 -1.63 -4.40 10.16
C LEU A 30 -1.04 -3.02 10.49
N ALA A 31 -0.56 -2.80 11.71
CA ALA A 31 0.15 -1.58 12.10
C ALA A 31 1.50 -1.43 11.38
N GLU A 32 2.14 -2.55 11.01
CA GLU A 32 3.35 -2.54 10.18
C GLU A 32 3.04 -2.18 8.71
N ILE A 33 1.90 -2.66 8.21
CA ILE A 33 1.41 -2.43 6.84
C ILE A 33 0.89 -1.00 6.67
N GLN A 34 0.10 -0.50 7.62
CA GLN A 34 -0.60 0.78 7.54
C GLN A 34 -0.46 1.59 8.83
N ALA A 35 0.05 2.82 8.70
CA ALA A 35 -0.04 3.80 9.78
C ALA A 35 -1.36 4.59 9.69
N PRO A 36 -1.89 5.10 10.83
CA PRO A 36 -3.10 5.91 10.81
C PRO A 36 -2.93 7.17 9.97
N LEU A 37 -3.86 7.39 9.03
CA LEU A 37 -3.89 8.60 8.20
C LEU A 37 -4.19 9.81 9.08
N SER A 38 -3.40 10.86 8.92
CA SER A 38 -3.63 12.13 9.63
C SER A 38 -3.83 13.26 8.63
N LEU A 39 -5.08 13.71 8.47
CA LEU A 39 -5.45 14.77 7.54
C LEU A 39 -4.69 16.08 7.78
N LEU A 40 -4.34 16.36 9.04
CA LEU A 40 -3.53 17.53 9.40
C LEU A 40 -2.09 17.41 8.88
N MET A 41 -1.44 16.24 9.08
CA MET A 41 -0.10 16.00 8.54
C MET A 41 -0.11 16.00 7.02
N LEU A 42 -1.16 15.45 6.41
CA LEU A 42 -1.33 15.45 4.96
C LEU A 42 -1.38 16.88 4.43
N ARG A 43 -2.20 17.77 5.02
CA ARG A 43 -2.26 19.19 4.65
C ARG A 43 -0.91 19.90 4.84
N LEU A 44 -0.23 19.65 5.96
CA LEU A 44 1.08 20.24 6.23
C LEU A 44 2.14 19.76 5.23
N CYS A 45 2.16 18.46 4.95
CA CYS A 45 3.09 17.86 4.01
C CYS A 45 2.81 18.35 2.58
N ASN A 46 1.54 18.50 2.21
CA ASN A 46 1.12 19.08 0.94
C ASN A 46 1.66 20.51 0.77
N TRP A 47 1.51 21.34 1.79
CA TRP A 47 2.04 22.71 1.80
C TRP A 47 3.58 22.75 1.76
N ALA A 48 4.23 21.89 2.54
CA ALA A 48 5.69 21.81 2.58
C ALA A 48 6.26 21.31 1.24
N LEU A 49 5.62 20.31 0.63
CA LEU A 49 6.00 19.78 -0.67
C LEU A 49 5.83 20.83 -1.76
N LEU A 50 4.73 21.57 -1.77
CA LEU A 50 4.54 22.66 -2.73
C LEU A 50 5.66 23.71 -2.61
N LYS A 51 6.08 24.04 -1.39
CA LYS A 51 7.22 24.94 -1.18
C LYS A 51 8.53 24.31 -1.64
N LEU A 52 8.75 23.03 -1.37
CA LEU A 52 9.94 22.30 -1.78
C LEU A 52 10.05 22.23 -3.31
N LEU A 53 8.97 21.87 -4.00
CA LEU A 53 8.90 21.79 -5.45
C LEU A 53 9.18 23.15 -6.11
N ASN A 54 8.61 24.24 -5.56
CA ASN A 54 8.91 25.61 -6.01
C ASN A 54 10.37 26.04 -5.76
N ARG A 55 11.10 25.34 -4.89
CA ARG A 55 12.53 25.60 -4.63
C ARG A 55 13.44 24.74 -5.49
N LEU A 56 13.04 23.50 -5.79
CA LEU A 56 13.85 22.54 -6.53
C LEU A 56 13.67 22.68 -8.06
N PHE A 57 12.46 22.96 -8.53
CA PHE A 57 12.14 22.98 -9.95
C PHE A 57 11.74 24.39 -10.39
N LEU A 58 12.25 24.83 -11.55
CA LEU A 58 11.80 26.07 -12.18
C LEU A 58 10.34 25.98 -12.63
N SER A 59 9.92 24.81 -13.13
CA SER A 59 8.54 24.56 -13.52
C SER A 59 8.21 23.07 -13.40
N VAL A 60 7.08 22.76 -12.76
CA VAL A 60 6.49 21.41 -12.80
C VAL A 60 5.41 21.43 -13.88
N GLN A 61 5.66 20.77 -15.00
CA GLN A 61 4.68 20.66 -16.08
C GLN A 61 3.87 19.38 -15.92
N LEU A 62 2.58 19.54 -15.65
CA LEU A 62 1.64 18.44 -15.66
C LEU A 62 0.81 18.50 -16.95
N HIS A 63 0.79 17.42 -17.72
CA HIS A 63 -0.07 17.33 -18.88
C HIS A 63 -1.54 17.20 -18.45
N ARG A 64 -2.30 18.30 -18.57
CA ARG A 64 -3.70 18.37 -18.11
C ARG A 64 -4.62 17.34 -18.78
N GLY A 65 -4.37 16.99 -20.05
CA GLY A 65 -5.17 15.99 -20.76
C GLY A 65 -5.03 14.58 -20.18
N GLN A 66 -3.83 14.21 -19.74
CA GLN A 66 -3.56 12.93 -19.07
C GLN A 66 -4.21 12.92 -17.69
N LEU A 67 -4.12 14.03 -16.96
CA LEU A 67 -4.79 14.16 -15.67
C LEU A 67 -6.31 14.04 -15.80
N GLU A 68 -6.92 14.70 -16.80
CA GLU A 68 -8.36 14.57 -17.01
C GLU A 68 -8.74 13.14 -17.37
N MET A 69 -7.95 12.45 -18.19
CA MET A 69 -8.17 11.04 -18.49
C MET A 69 -8.14 10.17 -17.22
N VAL A 70 -7.19 10.42 -16.31
CA VAL A 70 -7.11 9.74 -15.01
C VAL A 70 -8.31 10.08 -14.12
N LEU A 71 -8.77 11.34 -14.12
CA LEU A 71 -9.95 11.76 -13.37
C LEU A 71 -11.23 11.09 -13.91
N ARG A 72 -11.37 10.97 -15.23
CA ARG A 72 -12.49 10.27 -15.88
C ARG A 72 -12.46 8.78 -15.56
N ALA A 73 -11.28 8.17 -15.63
CA ALA A 73 -11.04 6.80 -15.20
C ALA A 73 -11.45 6.58 -13.73
N ALA A 74 -11.03 7.48 -12.84
CA ALA A 74 -11.41 7.44 -11.43
C ALA A 74 -12.91 7.65 -11.17
N GLY A 75 -13.58 8.37 -12.08
CA GLY A 75 -15.03 8.53 -12.07
C GLY A 75 -15.80 7.30 -12.57
N THR A 76 -15.13 6.28 -13.10
CA THR A 76 -15.80 5.08 -13.63
C THR A 76 -16.29 4.21 -12.46
N PRO A 77 -17.61 3.98 -12.35
CA PRO A 77 -18.16 3.23 -11.24
C PRO A 77 -17.77 1.76 -11.33
N GLY A 78 -17.13 1.25 -10.27
CA GLY A 78 -16.93 -0.19 -10.07
C GLY A 78 -15.51 -0.72 -10.34
N VAL A 79 -14.57 0.13 -10.77
CA VAL A 79 -13.19 -0.29 -11.10
C VAL A 79 -12.17 0.52 -10.27
N PRO A 80 -11.39 -0.10 -9.36
CA PRO A 80 -10.28 0.56 -8.68
C PRO A 80 -9.13 0.92 -9.62
N LEU A 81 -8.40 1.97 -9.27
CA LEU A 81 -7.25 2.46 -10.02
C LEU A 81 -5.94 1.99 -9.40
N VAL A 82 -5.08 1.42 -10.23
CA VAL A 82 -3.71 1.05 -9.86
C VAL A 82 -2.75 1.80 -10.77
N PHE A 83 -2.01 2.72 -10.19
CA PHE A 83 -0.95 3.48 -10.85
C PHE A 83 0.33 2.66 -10.87
N LEU A 84 1.00 2.60 -12.02
CA LEU A 84 2.26 1.91 -12.21
C LEU A 84 3.34 2.92 -12.58
N SER A 85 4.31 3.15 -11.69
CA SER A 85 5.42 4.07 -11.94
C SER A 85 6.71 3.32 -12.26
N THR A 86 7.45 3.78 -13.27
CA THR A 86 8.77 3.22 -13.64
C THR A 86 9.92 3.80 -12.83
N HIS A 87 9.80 5.03 -12.30
CA HIS A 87 10.90 5.70 -11.61
C HIS A 87 10.96 5.42 -10.11
N LYS A 88 12.18 5.47 -9.57
CA LYS A 88 12.53 5.07 -8.19
C LYS A 88 12.76 6.24 -7.23
N SER A 89 12.26 7.44 -7.52
CA SER A 89 12.39 8.55 -6.59
C SER A 89 11.27 8.50 -5.54
N GLN A 90 11.62 8.55 -4.25
CA GLN A 90 10.62 8.70 -3.19
C GLN A 90 9.81 10.00 -3.35
N LEU A 91 10.41 10.98 -4.05
CA LEU A 91 9.75 12.21 -4.46
C LEU A 91 8.62 11.94 -5.47
N ASP A 92 8.72 10.91 -6.32
CA ASP A 92 7.67 10.51 -7.27
C ASP A 92 6.41 10.09 -6.54
N GLY A 93 6.56 9.21 -5.54
CA GLY A 93 5.45 8.76 -4.70
C GLY A 93 4.80 9.93 -3.98
N LEU A 94 5.60 10.85 -3.45
CA LEU A 94 5.12 12.02 -2.74
C LEU A 94 4.44 13.04 -3.68
N LEU A 95 5.01 13.27 -4.86
CA LEU A 95 4.48 14.16 -5.90
C LEU A 95 3.15 13.63 -6.44
N LEU A 96 3.09 12.34 -6.77
CA LEU A 96 1.85 11.73 -7.26
C LEU A 96 0.77 11.70 -6.16
N SER A 97 1.17 11.45 -4.91
CA SER A 97 0.26 11.55 -3.75
C SER A 97 -0.30 12.95 -3.57
N PHE A 98 0.56 13.97 -3.64
CA PHE A 98 0.16 15.37 -3.64
C PHE A 98 -0.80 15.68 -4.78
N LEU A 99 -0.49 15.19 -5.99
CA LEU A 99 -1.27 15.47 -7.16
C LEU A 99 -2.68 14.87 -7.06
N LEU A 100 -2.78 13.58 -6.77
CA LEU A 100 -4.06 12.88 -6.60
C LEU A 100 -4.87 13.48 -5.45
N PHE A 101 -4.23 13.83 -4.34
CA PHE A 101 -4.88 14.51 -3.23
C PHE A 101 -5.40 15.90 -3.62
N SER A 102 -4.61 16.69 -4.35
CA SER A 102 -5.00 18.03 -4.82
C SER A 102 -6.20 18.00 -5.77
N GLN A 103 -6.37 16.92 -6.53
CA GLN A 103 -7.51 16.73 -7.44
C GLN A 103 -8.73 16.09 -6.75
N GLY A 104 -8.67 15.79 -5.45
CA GLY A 104 -9.78 15.19 -4.71
C GLY A 104 -9.96 13.69 -4.95
N LEU A 105 -8.99 13.00 -5.57
CA LEU A 105 -9.01 11.55 -5.79
C LEU A 105 -8.64 10.74 -4.53
N GLY A 106 -8.42 11.42 -3.41
CA GLY A 106 -7.96 10.82 -2.17
C GLY A 106 -6.46 10.61 -2.13
N VAL A 107 -5.99 9.99 -1.05
CA VAL A 107 -4.57 9.73 -0.80
C VAL A 107 -4.24 8.38 -1.41
N PRO A 108 -3.39 8.31 -2.46
CA PRO A 108 -3.02 7.04 -3.02
C PRO A 108 -2.21 6.23 -2.01
N ARG A 109 -2.50 4.95 -1.98
CA ARG A 109 -1.76 4.01 -1.17
C ARG A 109 -0.47 3.63 -1.90
N VAL A 110 0.63 4.25 -1.48
CA VAL A 110 1.94 4.06 -2.10
C VAL A 110 2.57 2.78 -1.59
N THR A 111 2.77 1.79 -2.45
CA THR A 111 3.46 0.56 -2.07
C THR A 111 4.95 0.83 -1.94
N VAL A 112 5.50 0.72 -0.74
CA VAL A 112 6.93 0.90 -0.49
C VAL A 112 7.57 -0.48 -0.37
N GLY A 113 8.54 -0.77 -1.25
CA GLY A 113 9.37 -1.99 -1.17
C GLY A 113 10.34 -1.96 0.01
N GLY A 114 11.01 -3.08 0.29
CA GLY A 114 11.91 -3.28 1.45
C GLY A 114 13.15 -2.38 1.53
N GLN A 115 13.35 -1.44 0.61
CA GLN A 115 14.53 -0.58 0.61
C GLN A 115 14.49 0.48 1.72
N VAL A 116 15.53 0.41 2.57
CA VAL A 116 16.13 1.41 3.48
C VAL A 116 15.44 2.78 3.52
N CYS A 117 14.17 2.82 3.94
CA CYS A 117 13.53 4.07 4.31
C CYS A 117 13.98 4.38 5.73
N SER A 118 14.48 5.59 5.96
CA SER A 118 14.70 6.05 7.32
C SER A 118 13.39 5.90 8.11
N PRO A 119 13.43 5.50 9.40
CA PRO A 119 12.21 5.22 10.16
C PRO A 119 11.28 6.45 10.22
N LEU A 120 11.85 7.66 10.16
CA LEU A 120 11.13 8.92 10.04
C LEU A 120 10.35 9.02 8.72
N LEU A 121 10.99 8.69 7.60
CA LEU A 121 10.37 8.72 6.29
C LEU A 121 9.32 7.63 6.14
N ARG A 122 9.56 6.42 6.67
CA ARG A 122 8.56 5.35 6.75
C ARG A 122 7.33 5.79 7.56
N ALA A 123 7.52 6.41 8.72
CA ALA A 123 6.42 6.96 9.52
C ALA A 123 5.66 8.07 8.78
N LEU A 124 6.37 8.92 8.04
CA LEU A 124 5.77 9.98 7.22
C LEU A 124 4.96 9.40 6.07
N LEU A 125 5.53 8.50 5.26
CA LEU A 125 4.83 7.83 4.16
C LEU A 125 3.62 7.06 4.67
N GLY A 126 3.73 6.34 5.79
CA GLY A 126 2.58 5.66 6.38
C GLY A 126 1.45 6.63 6.74
N ARG A 127 1.76 7.79 7.33
CA ARG A 127 0.76 8.84 7.62
C ARG A 127 0.19 9.48 6.36
N LEU A 128 0.94 9.43 5.26
CA LEU A 128 0.57 9.86 3.92
C LEU A 128 -0.07 8.74 3.08
N GLY A 129 -0.46 7.62 3.69
CA GLY A 129 -1.18 6.53 3.01
C GLY A 129 -0.28 5.44 2.41
N GLY A 130 1.03 5.52 2.57
CA GLY A 130 1.96 4.47 2.17
C GLY A 130 1.64 3.13 2.82
N ILE A 131 1.63 2.08 2.00
CA ILE A 131 1.55 0.69 2.45
C ILE A 131 2.94 0.09 2.37
N PHE A 132 3.36 -0.54 3.46
CA PHE A 132 4.64 -1.24 3.50
C PHE A 132 4.42 -2.74 3.31
N LEU A 133 5.29 -3.35 2.52
CA LEU A 133 5.38 -4.80 2.47
C LEU A 133 5.98 -5.28 3.81
N PRO A 134 5.34 -6.21 4.54
CA PRO A 134 5.88 -6.71 5.80
C PRO A 134 7.27 -7.33 5.59
N SER A 135 8.26 -6.94 6.40
CA SER A 135 9.64 -7.46 6.27
C SER A 135 9.73 -8.98 6.45
N ARG A 136 8.71 -9.62 7.03
CA ARG A 136 8.63 -11.08 7.18
C ARG A 136 8.38 -11.83 5.87
N MET A 137 8.03 -11.15 4.77
CA MET A 137 7.89 -11.80 3.46
C MET A 137 9.25 -12.07 2.80
N GLU A 138 10.29 -11.29 3.16
CA GLU A 138 11.65 -11.43 2.63
C GLU A 138 12.43 -12.62 3.25
N GLN A 139 11.93 -13.24 4.33
CA GLN A 139 12.71 -14.22 5.11
C GLN A 139 12.21 -15.67 5.09
N THR A 140 11.06 -15.99 4.49
CA THR A 140 10.45 -17.32 4.72
C THR A 140 10.14 -18.08 3.44
N LEU A 141 11.23 -18.55 2.81
CA LEU A 141 11.26 -19.84 2.11
C LEU A 141 11.46 -21.02 3.09
N SER A 142 11.50 -20.78 4.40
CA SER A 142 11.81 -21.80 5.41
C SER A 142 10.99 -21.62 6.69
N ASP A 143 10.09 -22.57 6.91
CA ASP A 143 9.59 -23.03 8.22
C ASP A 143 8.17 -22.59 8.69
N ARG A 144 7.16 -23.17 8.01
CA ARG A 144 6.01 -23.86 8.63
C ARG A 144 5.01 -23.05 9.51
N ASP A 145 5.20 -21.75 9.74
CA ASP A 145 4.25 -20.84 10.42
C ASP A 145 3.98 -19.54 9.60
N ASP A 146 4.38 -19.52 8.33
CA ASP A 146 4.71 -18.31 7.56
C ASP A 146 3.61 -17.74 6.66
N GLY A 147 2.40 -18.31 6.70
CA GLY A 147 1.28 -17.87 5.84
C GLY A 147 0.53 -16.64 6.35
N LEU A 148 0.60 -16.34 7.65
CA LEU A 148 -0.21 -15.29 8.28
C LEU A 148 0.05 -13.89 7.72
N PRO A 149 1.30 -13.37 7.64
CA PRO A 149 1.54 -12.01 7.14
C PRO A 149 1.13 -11.87 5.66
N GLY A 150 1.39 -12.88 4.83
CA GLY A 150 0.95 -12.89 3.43
C GLY A 150 -0.56 -12.92 3.28
N ALA A 151 -1.27 -13.69 4.11
CA ALA A 151 -2.73 -13.74 4.10
C ALA A 151 -3.38 -12.43 4.56
N VAL A 152 -2.83 -11.81 5.62
CA VAL A 152 -3.28 -10.49 6.11
C VAL A 152 -3.06 -9.43 5.02
N LEU A 153 -1.90 -9.43 4.38
CA LEU A 153 -1.61 -8.51 3.29
C LEU A 153 -2.53 -8.71 2.09
N ALA A 154 -2.79 -9.95 1.68
CA ALA A 154 -3.71 -10.26 0.58
C ALA A 154 -5.13 -9.75 0.88
N THR A 155 -5.66 -10.07 2.05
CA THR A 155 -6.98 -9.62 2.50
C THR A 155 -7.05 -8.09 2.58
N TYR A 156 -5.98 -7.46 3.03
CA TYR A 156 -5.88 -6.01 3.10
C TYR A 156 -5.87 -5.36 1.70
N VAL A 157 -5.10 -5.90 0.75
CA VAL A 157 -5.09 -5.41 -0.64
C VAL A 157 -6.47 -5.57 -1.28
N GLU A 158 -7.13 -6.71 -1.08
CA GLU A 158 -8.51 -6.90 -1.52
C GLU A 158 -9.45 -5.83 -0.96
N GLU A 159 -9.33 -5.51 0.33
CA GLU A 159 -10.17 -4.49 0.95
C GLU A 159 -9.85 -3.07 0.47
N VAL A 160 -8.58 -2.77 0.19
CA VAL A 160 -8.15 -1.51 -0.44
C VAL A 160 -8.76 -1.35 -1.82
N LEU A 161 -8.70 -2.40 -2.64
CA LEU A 161 -9.27 -2.41 -3.98
C LEU A 161 -10.81 -2.33 -3.94
N ARG A 162 -11.45 -3.05 -3.00
CA ARG A 162 -12.91 -2.98 -2.76
C ARG A 162 -13.34 -1.58 -2.31
N SER A 163 -12.53 -0.94 -1.47
CA SER A 163 -12.70 0.45 -1.02
C SER A 163 -12.41 1.49 -2.12
N ARG A 164 -11.99 1.06 -3.33
CA ARG A 164 -11.65 1.90 -4.49
C ARG A 164 -10.58 2.94 -4.20
N GLN A 165 -9.67 2.63 -3.28
CA GLN A 165 -8.59 3.54 -2.96
C GLN A 165 -7.49 3.37 -4.03
N PRO A 166 -6.99 4.48 -4.60
CA PRO A 166 -5.97 4.39 -5.63
C PRO A 166 -4.70 3.75 -5.05
N LEU A 167 -4.16 2.75 -5.73
CA LEU A 167 -2.92 2.07 -5.34
C LEU A 167 -1.78 2.53 -6.27
N LEU A 168 -0.60 2.78 -5.74
CA LEU A 168 0.59 3.10 -6.56
C LEU A 168 1.65 2.03 -6.37
N ILE A 169 2.06 1.39 -7.46
CA ILE A 169 3.10 0.36 -7.52
C ILE A 169 4.30 0.88 -8.30
N PHE A 170 5.50 0.77 -7.72
CA PHE A 170 6.75 1.05 -8.40
C PHE A 170 7.29 -0.22 -9.04
N LEU A 171 7.55 -0.19 -10.35
CA LEU A 171 7.94 -1.37 -11.11
C LEU A 171 9.44 -1.68 -11.04
N GLU A 172 10.30 -0.66 -11.02
CA GLU A 172 11.74 -0.81 -11.17
C GLU A 172 12.53 -0.61 -9.88
N GLU A 173 13.66 -1.32 -9.76
CA GLU A 173 14.60 -1.18 -8.66
C GLU A 173 16.04 -1.00 -9.21
N PRO A 174 16.59 0.24 -9.30
CA PRO A 174 17.99 0.44 -9.63
C PRO A 174 18.91 -0.28 -8.63
N PRO A 175 20.04 -0.83 -9.11
CA PRO A 175 20.68 -0.51 -10.40
C PRO A 175 20.13 -1.25 -11.63
N VAL A 176 19.17 -2.18 -11.49
CA VAL A 176 18.69 -3.02 -12.60
C VAL A 176 17.39 -2.44 -13.19
N ALA A 177 17.52 -1.35 -13.94
CA ALA A 177 16.41 -0.59 -14.56
C ALA A 177 15.67 -1.31 -15.71
N LEU A 178 15.92 -2.61 -15.92
CA LEU A 178 15.32 -3.39 -17.03
C LEU A 178 14.46 -4.56 -16.56
N CYS A 179 14.40 -4.82 -15.24
CA CYS A 179 13.65 -5.94 -14.67
C CYS A 179 12.64 -5.45 -13.64
N LEU A 180 11.44 -6.04 -13.66
CA LEU A 180 10.47 -5.95 -12.59
C LEU A 180 11.11 -6.34 -11.26
N SER A 181 11.10 -5.40 -10.32
CA SER A 181 11.62 -5.63 -8.97
C SER A 181 10.86 -6.77 -8.28
N ALA A 182 11.54 -7.48 -7.37
CA ALA A 182 10.91 -8.50 -6.53
C ALA A 182 9.65 -7.96 -5.81
N PRO A 183 9.69 -6.80 -5.12
CA PRO A 183 8.51 -6.23 -4.47
C PRO A 183 7.41 -5.85 -5.48
N ALA A 184 7.74 -5.29 -6.65
CA ALA A 184 6.73 -4.98 -7.67
C ALA A 184 5.95 -6.23 -8.09
N ARG A 185 6.66 -7.34 -8.29
CA ARG A 185 6.07 -8.62 -8.67
C ARG A 185 5.15 -9.16 -7.59
N GLU A 186 5.52 -9.01 -6.31
CA GLU A 186 4.68 -9.42 -5.20
C GLU A 186 3.40 -8.58 -5.11
N TRP A 187 3.51 -7.26 -5.20
CA TRP A 187 2.34 -6.37 -5.23
C TRP A 187 1.41 -6.67 -6.42
N LEU A 188 1.96 -6.84 -7.62
CA LEU A 188 1.19 -7.20 -8.80
C LEU A 188 0.55 -8.58 -8.68
N ALA A 189 1.24 -9.55 -8.07
CA ALA A 189 0.67 -10.88 -7.82
C ALA A 189 -0.51 -10.82 -6.85
N LEU A 190 -0.47 -9.96 -5.82
CA LEU A 190 -1.59 -9.74 -4.90
C LEU A 190 -2.79 -9.11 -5.61
N VAL A 191 -2.56 -8.09 -6.43
CA VAL A 191 -3.63 -7.46 -7.23
C VAL A 191 -4.24 -8.47 -8.22
N TYR A 192 -3.39 -9.24 -8.92
CA TYR A 192 -3.85 -10.27 -9.85
C TYR A 192 -4.69 -11.35 -9.15
N ARG A 193 -4.26 -11.81 -7.98
CA ARG A 193 -5.03 -12.77 -7.17
C ARG A 193 -6.38 -12.18 -6.77
N ALA A 194 -6.43 -10.94 -6.30
CA ALA A 194 -7.68 -10.29 -5.92
C ALA A 194 -8.70 -10.24 -7.07
N VAL A 195 -8.25 -9.99 -8.30
CA VAL A 195 -9.11 -10.01 -9.50
C VAL A 195 -9.52 -11.43 -9.86
N ARG A 196 -8.55 -12.35 -9.93
CA ARG A 196 -8.79 -13.75 -10.31
C ARG A 196 -9.74 -14.46 -9.34
N ASP A 197 -9.59 -14.19 -8.06
CA ASP A 197 -10.39 -14.81 -6.99
C ASP A 197 -11.77 -14.10 -6.85
N GLY A 198 -12.04 -13.07 -7.67
CA GLY A 198 -13.34 -12.41 -7.77
C GLY A 198 -13.63 -11.40 -6.67
N ALA A 199 -12.62 -10.97 -5.89
CA ALA A 199 -12.79 -9.95 -4.86
C ALA A 199 -13.19 -8.59 -5.47
N VAL A 200 -12.76 -8.34 -6.70
CA VAL A 200 -13.01 -7.12 -7.50
C VAL A 200 -13.30 -7.52 -8.94
N PRO A 201 -14.30 -6.92 -9.62
CA PRO A 201 -14.69 -7.33 -10.98
C PRO A 201 -13.64 -7.01 -12.05
N ASP A 202 -12.93 -5.87 -11.92
CA ASP A 202 -11.90 -5.45 -12.86
C ASP A 202 -10.98 -4.42 -12.18
N VAL A 203 -9.79 -4.16 -12.74
CA VAL A 203 -8.83 -3.16 -12.23
C VAL A 203 -8.26 -2.35 -13.39
N LEU A 204 -8.23 -1.02 -13.23
CA LEU A 204 -7.63 -0.15 -14.24
C LEU A 204 -6.17 0.13 -13.91
N LEU A 205 -5.28 -0.32 -14.80
CA LEU A 205 -3.86 -0.04 -14.72
C LEU A 205 -3.53 1.27 -15.44
N VAL A 206 -2.95 2.23 -14.72
CA VAL A 206 -2.55 3.53 -15.25
C VAL A 206 -1.03 3.66 -15.21
N PRO A 207 -0.33 3.56 -16.35
CA PRO A 207 1.10 3.82 -16.39
C PRO A 207 1.39 5.31 -16.14
N VAL A 208 2.34 5.59 -15.26
CA VAL A 208 2.80 6.93 -14.90
C VAL A 208 4.29 7.03 -15.17
N GLY A 209 4.68 7.96 -16.03
CA GLY A 209 6.07 8.32 -16.27
C GLY A 209 6.35 9.73 -15.72
N ILE A 210 7.40 9.87 -14.93
CA ILE A 210 7.88 11.17 -14.44
C ILE A 210 9.32 11.33 -14.89
N ALA A 211 9.60 12.43 -15.60
CA ALA A 211 10.93 12.76 -16.07
C ALA A 211 11.43 14.01 -15.35
N TYR A 212 12.71 14.01 -14.98
CA TYR A 212 13.40 15.14 -14.35
C TYR A 212 14.58 15.57 -15.22
N ASP A 213 14.77 16.88 -15.41
CA ASP A 213 15.88 17.41 -16.21
C ASP A 213 17.22 17.29 -15.48
N VAL A 214 17.23 17.33 -14.13
CA VAL A 214 18.44 17.24 -13.32
C VAL A 214 18.12 16.46 -12.04
N VAL A 215 18.88 15.40 -11.80
CA VAL A 215 18.91 14.69 -10.51
C VAL A 215 19.89 15.45 -9.61
N PRO A 216 19.45 16.06 -8.48
CA PRO A 216 20.37 16.48 -7.43
C PRO A 216 20.86 15.29 -6.61
#